data_AF-A0AA38NH36-F1
#
_entry.id   AF-A0AA38NH36-F1
#
_cell.length_a   1.000
_cell.length_b   1.000
_cell.length_c   1.000
_cell.angle_alpha   90.00
_cell.angle_beta   90.00
_cell.angle_gamma   90.00
#
_symmetry.space_group_name_H-M   'P 1'
#
loop_
_entity.id
_entity.type
_entity.pdbx_description
1 polymer ?
#
loop_
_entity_poly.entity_id
_entity_poly.type
_entity_poly.pdbx_seq_one_letter_code
_entity_poly.pdbx_strand_id
1 'polypeptide(L)' 'GMVHYTGGVGHTGKHGCRVWCGQLGRHKPGDGCYFPALFKPDNYAVAGCDFGDLDPALVLPGDPGKFRENLCILLSS' A
#
# COMPACT_ATOMS: atom_id res chain seq x y z
N GLY A 1 -2.46 3.04 -18.41
CA GLY A 1 -1.03 2.91 -18.72
C GLY A 1 -0.34 2.26 -17.54
N MET A 2 0.16 1.04 -17.71
CA MET A 2 0.90 0.32 -16.68
C MET A 2 2.34 0.82 -16.67
N VAL A 3 2.68 1.59 -15.65
CA VAL A 3 4.09 1.86 -15.36
C VAL A 3 4.57 0.73 -14.44
N HIS A 4 5.36 -0.18 -14.99
CA HIS A 4 5.90 -1.35 -14.29
C HIS A 4 7.14 -0.98 -13.47
N TYR A 5 7.03 -0.05 -12.51
CA TYR A 5 8.10 0.20 -11.54
C TYR A 5 7.90 -0.71 -10.32
N THR A 6 8.40 -1.95 -10.40
CA THR A 6 8.98 -2.83 -9.34
C THR A 6 8.45 -2.82 -7.88
N GLY A 7 7.34 -2.16 -7.56
CA GLY A 7 6.79 -1.99 -6.23
C GLY A 7 5.62 -2.90 -5.90
N GLY A 8 5.11 -3.65 -6.88
CA GLY A 8 4.04 -4.65 -6.71
C GLY A 8 2.63 -4.10 -6.48
N VAL A 9 2.39 -2.82 -6.76
CA VAL A 9 1.08 -2.18 -6.49
C VAL A 9 0.61 -1.42 -7.72
N GLY A 10 -0.64 -1.67 -8.13
CA GLY A 10 -1.30 -0.91 -9.18
C GLY A 10 -1.64 0.51 -8.73
N HIS A 11 -1.90 1.41 -9.68
CA HIS A 11 -2.24 2.82 -9.42
C HIS A 11 -3.40 3.00 -8.42
N THR A 12 -4.36 2.08 -8.42
CA THR A 12 -5.53 2.08 -7.55
C THR A 12 -5.42 1.09 -6.39
N GLY A 13 -4.24 0.52 -6.17
CA GLY A 13 -4.02 -0.57 -5.22
C GLY A 13 -3.94 -0.11 -3.76
N LYS A 14 -4.13 -1.06 -2.85
CA LYS A 14 -4.17 -0.84 -1.39
C LYS A 14 -2.91 -0.23 -0.77
N HIS A 15 -1.76 -0.22 -1.44
CA HIS A 15 -0.52 0.32 -0.87
C HIS A 15 -0.09 1.59 -1.63
N GLY A 16 0.35 2.62 -0.92
CA GLY A 16 0.57 3.94 -1.53
C GLY A 16 1.79 4.02 -2.46
N CYS A 17 2.88 3.31 -2.15
CA CYS A 17 4.14 3.38 -2.91
C CYS A 17 4.63 2.02 -3.40
N ARG A 18 4.74 1.04 -2.50
CA ARG A 18 5.20 -0.34 -2.75
C ARG A 18 4.50 -1.24 -1.71
N VAL A 19 4.41 -2.53 -1.99
CA VAL A 19 3.85 -3.52 -1.03
C VAL A 19 4.54 -3.43 0.34
N TRP A 20 5.82 -3.06 0.37
CA TRP A 20 6.65 -3.08 1.58
C TRP A 20 7.04 -1.70 2.13
N CYS A 21 6.47 -0.59 1.64
CA CYS A 21 6.84 0.75 2.13
C CYS A 21 6.08 1.19 3.40
N GLY A 22 5.23 0.34 3.98
CA GLY A 22 4.44 0.67 5.18
C GLY A 22 3.25 1.59 4.94
N GLN A 23 3.18 2.30 3.80
CA GLN A 23 2.06 3.16 3.46
C GLN A 23 0.82 2.36 3.05
N LEU A 24 -0.12 2.19 3.97
CA LEU A 24 -1.44 1.64 3.68
C LEU A 24 -2.34 2.71 3.06
N GLY A 25 -3.00 2.36 1.97
CA GLY A 25 -4.04 3.14 1.32
C GLY A 25 -5.39 2.90 1.97
N ARG A 26 -6.26 3.90 1.85
CA ARG A 26 -7.65 3.87 2.32
C ARG A 26 -8.57 3.63 1.13
N HIS A 27 -9.52 2.71 1.28
CA HIS A 27 -10.48 2.40 0.24
C HIS A 27 -11.52 3.52 0.10
N LYS A 28 -11.80 3.95 -1.12
CA LYS A 28 -12.84 4.95 -1.39
C LYS A 28 -14.22 4.28 -1.34
N PRO A 29 -15.16 4.74 -0.48
CA PRO A 29 -16.50 4.15 -0.42
C PRO A 29 -17.20 4.17 -1.79
N GLY A 30 -17.76 3.03 -2.21
CA GLY A 30 -18.49 2.90 -3.47
C GLY A 30 -17.63 2.88 -4.74
N ASP A 31 -16.30 2.86 -4.62
CA ASP A 31 -15.34 2.80 -5.74
C ASP A 31 -14.31 1.70 -5.44
N GLY A 32 -13.72 1.07 -6.47
CA GLY A 32 -12.70 0.02 -6.31
C GLY A 32 -11.28 0.55 -6.07
N CYS A 33 -11.15 1.86 -5.82
CA CYS A 33 -9.88 2.55 -5.75
C CYS A 33 -9.48 2.86 -4.31
N TYR A 34 -8.17 2.80 -4.06
CA TYR A 34 -7.57 3.24 -2.82
C TYR A 34 -6.86 4.59 -3.01
N PHE A 35 -6.81 5.40 -1.96
CA PHE A 35 -6.09 6.67 -1.93
C PHE A 35 -5.12 6.70 -0.74
N PRO A 36 -3.95 7.35 -0.89
CA PRO A 36 -2.99 7.47 0.21
C PRO A 36 -3.43 8.58 1.17
N ALA A 37 -3.67 8.23 2.42
CA ALA A 37 -3.93 9.19 3.49
C ALA A 37 -3.36 8.68 4.81
N LEU A 38 -2.42 9.44 5.37
CA LEU A 38 -1.82 9.11 6.68
C LEU A 38 -2.86 9.25 7.79
N PHE A 39 -3.56 10.38 7.79
CA PHE A 39 -4.65 10.63 8.73
C PHE A 39 -5.93 9.92 8.29
N LYS A 40 -6.71 9.47 9.27
CA LYS A 40 -8.05 8.92 9.05
C LYS A 40 -8.99 10.07 8.64
N PRO A 41 -9.67 9.99 7.49
CA PRO A 41 -10.64 11.01 7.12
C PRO A 41 -11.83 11.04 8.08
N ASP A 42 -12.47 12.21 8.18
CA ASP A 42 -13.68 12.36 8.98
C ASP A 42 -14.82 11.50 8.43
N ASN A 43 -15.64 10.95 9.33
CA ASN A 43 -16.78 10.10 9.00
C ASN A 43 -16.43 8.90 8.08
N TYR A 44 -15.20 8.40 8.21
CA TYR A 44 -14.69 7.26 7.45
C TYR A 44 -14.76 5.98 8.29
N ALA A 45 -15.56 5.00 7.82
CA ALA A 45 -15.77 3.72 8.50
C ALA A 45 -15.84 2.56 7.50
N VAL A 46 -14.90 2.50 6.55
CA VAL A 46 -14.87 1.43 5.55
C VAL A 46 -14.30 0.16 6.17
N ALA A 47 -15.09 -0.92 6.14
CA ALA A 47 -14.69 -2.22 6.67
C ALA A 47 -13.34 -2.69 6.10
N GLY A 48 -12.42 -3.09 6.98
CA GLY A 48 -11.06 -3.51 6.60
C GLY A 48 -10.09 -2.39 6.22
N CYS A 49 -10.55 -1.12 6.21
CA CYS A 49 -9.72 0.08 6.04
C CYS A 49 -9.87 1.10 7.19
N ASP A 50 -10.60 0.74 8.25
CA ASP A 50 -10.96 1.62 9.37
C ASP A 50 -9.85 1.81 10.43
N PHE A 51 -8.60 1.66 10.03
CA PHE A 51 -7.45 1.88 10.92
C PHE A 51 -7.25 3.38 11.20
N GLY A 52 -6.66 3.69 12.37
CA GLY A 52 -6.35 5.06 12.79
C GLY A 52 -5.25 5.72 11.96
N ASP A 53 -4.67 6.78 12.51
CA ASP A 53 -3.61 7.52 11.83
C ASP A 53 -2.34 6.67 11.67
N LEU A 54 -1.69 6.81 10.51
CA LEU A 54 -0.39 6.21 10.24
C LEU A 54 0.71 7.17 10.66
N ASP A 55 1.61 6.71 11.52
CA ASP A 55 2.82 7.45 11.87
C ASP A 55 3.72 7.55 10.63
N PRO A 56 4.04 8.77 10.15
CA PRO A 56 4.95 8.96 9.02
C PRO A 56 6.31 8.28 9.21
N ALA A 57 6.78 8.13 10.46
CA ALA A 57 8.05 7.46 10.75
C ALA A 57 8.03 5.96 10.42
N LEU A 58 6.85 5.33 10.38
CA LEU A 58 6.68 3.93 9.99
C LEU A 58 6.55 3.75 8.47
N VAL A 59 6.38 4.84 7.72
CA VAL A 59 6.38 4.85 6.26
C VAL A 59 7.83 4.87 5.78
N LEU A 60 8.45 3.70 5.86
CA LEU A 60 9.86 3.53 5.56
C LEU A 60 10.10 3.37 4.05
N PRO A 61 11.29 3.73 3.56
CA PRO A 61 11.74 3.23 2.26
C PRO A 61 11.65 1.71 2.29
N GLY A 62 10.82 1.14 1.40
CA GLY A 62 10.51 -0.29 1.44
C GLY A 62 11.78 -1.16 1.45
N ASP A 63 11.76 -2.23 2.24
CA ASP A 63 12.92 -3.08 2.51
C ASP A 63 13.41 -3.83 1.24
N PRO A 64 14.62 -3.52 0.72
CA PRO A 64 15.18 -4.21 -0.43
C PRO A 64 15.46 -5.70 -0.17
N GLY A 65 15.78 -6.08 1.06
CA GLY A 65 16.02 -7.47 1.46
C GLY A 65 14.74 -8.29 1.31
N LYS A 66 13.64 -7.78 1.87
CA LYS A 66 12.31 -8.38 1.73
C LYS A 66 11.82 -8.41 0.29
N PHE A 67 12.12 -7.39 -0.51
CA PHE A 67 11.83 -7.43 -1.95
C PHE A 67 12.57 -8.59 -2.64
N ARG A 68 13.88 -8.74 -2.37
CA ARG A 68 14.71 -9.80 -2.96
C ARG A 68 14.26 -11.21 -2.54
N GLU A 69 13.92 -11.40 -1.27
CA GLU A 69 13.40 -12.67 -0.76
C GLU A 69 12.12 -13.09 -1.50
N ASN A 70 11.14 -12.17 -1.60
CA ASN A 70 9.90 -12.44 -2.30
C ASN A 70 10.12 -12.67 -3.81
N LEU A 71 11.07 -11.96 -4.41
CA LEU A 71 11.44 -12.19 -5.81
C LEU A 71 12.00 -13.60 -6.00
N CYS A 72 12.85 -14.09 -5.09
CA CYS A 72 13.37 -15.46 -5.15
C CYS A 72 12.24 -16.50 -5.07
N ILE A 73 11.25 -16.30 -4.21
CA ILE A 73 10.08 -17.19 -4.10
C ILE A 73 9.33 -17.24 -5.44
N LEU A 74 9.02 -16.09 -6.03
CA LEU A 74 8.29 -16.00 -7.30
C LEU A 74 9.05 -16.58 -8.50
N LEU A 75 10.38 -16.56 -8.46
CA LEU A 75 11.22 -17.16 -9.51
C LEU A 75 11.41 -18.67 -9.33
N SER A 76 11.06 -19.21 -8.15
CA SER A 76 11.17 -20.65 -7.84
C SER A 76 9.89 -21.44 -8.12
N SER A 77 8.79 -20.76 -8.46
CA SER A 77 7.48 -21.33 -8.83
C SER A 77 7.32 -21.46 -10.34
#